data_AF-A0A9D7X9L5-F1
#
_entry.id   AF-A0A9D7X9L5-F1
#
_cell.length_a   1.000
_cell.length_b   1.000
_cell.length_c   1.000
_cell.angle_alpha   90.00
_cell.angle_beta   90.00
_cell.angle_gamma   90.00
#
_symmetry.space_group_name_H-M   'P 1'
#
loop_
_entity.id
_entity.type
_entity.pdbx_description
1 polymer ?
#
loop_
_entity_poly.entity_id
_entity_poly.type
_entity_poly.pdbx_seq_one_letter_code
_entity_poly.pdbx_strand_id
1 'polypeptide(L)'
;MLQYIVLRELSERAGGFPVGNRDSVYDGFGDDVALNAAIRRYDAVPHAQAYLREHASLSGRALKPVVIQANLDDPTVPAHFTRRYAEKALAAGQDKQVLTLPPIGTGHCAFAPEDVDRAFTALVQHAESD
;
A
#
# COMPACT_ATOMS: atom_id res chain seq x y z
N MET A 1 2.30 14.82 -0.27
CA MET A 1 2.80 15.41 -1.54
C MET A 1 3.22 14.32 -2.54
N LEU A 2 4.04 13.34 -2.16
CA LEU A 2 4.53 12.28 -3.07
C LEU A 2 3.40 11.52 -3.80
N GLN A 3 2.33 11.13 -3.08
CA GLN A 3 1.20 10.40 -3.66
C GLN A 3 0.53 11.14 -4.82
N TYR A 4 0.43 12.47 -4.75
CA TYR A 4 -0.15 13.28 -5.84
C TYR A 4 0.73 13.28 -7.08
N ILE A 5 2.06 13.29 -6.90
CA ILE A 5 3.03 13.21 -8.00
C ILE A 5 2.92 11.85 -8.68
N VAL A 6 2.88 10.75 -7.90
CA VAL A 6 2.70 9.39 -8.42
C VAL A 6 1.38 9.26 -9.18
N LEU A 7 0.26 9.78 -8.64
CA LEU A 7 -1.03 9.74 -9.32
C LEU A 7 -1.05 10.55 -10.62
N ARG A 8 -0.38 11.71 -10.64
CA ARG A 8 -0.25 12.56 -11.83
C ARG A 8 0.59 11.88 -12.91
N GLU A 9 1.74 11.32 -12.54
CA GLU A 9 2.59 10.59 -13.48
C GLU A 9 1.87 9.35 -14.03
N LEU A 10 1.18 8.60 -13.18
CA LEU A 10 0.37 7.47 -13.59
C LEU A 10 -0.70 7.89 -14.60
N SER A 11 -1.37 9.02 -14.38
CA SER A 11 -2.41 9.47 -15.30
C SER A 11 -1.85 9.92 -16.66
N GLU A 12 -0.66 10.54 -16.67
CA GLU A 12 0.04 10.91 -17.90
C GLU A 12 0.49 9.68 -18.69
N ARG A 13 1.11 8.70 -18.03
CA ARG A 13 1.56 7.45 -18.67
C ARG A 13 0.41 6.59 -19.18
N ALA A 14 -0.69 6.53 -18.44
CA ALA A 14 -1.85 5.72 -18.77
C ALA A 14 -2.83 6.41 -19.74
N GLY A 15 -2.60 7.70 -20.07
CA GLY A 15 -3.47 8.49 -20.94
C GLY A 15 -4.86 8.76 -20.34
N GLY A 16 -4.96 8.89 -19.01
CA GLY A 16 -6.21 9.06 -18.28
C GLY A 16 -6.11 8.60 -16.83
N PHE A 17 -7.13 8.90 -16.03
CA PHE A 17 -7.14 8.49 -14.62
C PHE A 17 -7.67 7.05 -14.48
N PRO A 18 -6.87 6.09 -13.95
CA PRO A 18 -7.23 4.67 -13.94
C PRO A 18 -8.15 4.28 -12.78
N VAL A 19 -8.51 5.21 -11.91
CA VAL A 19 -9.40 4.95 -10.76
C VAL A 19 -10.58 5.91 -10.80
N GLY A 20 -11.73 5.45 -10.35
CA GLY A 20 -12.95 6.24 -10.22
C GLY A 20 -13.47 6.17 -8.78
N ASN A 21 -14.53 6.91 -8.49
CA ASN A 21 -15.18 6.90 -7.19
C ASN A 21 -16.70 6.65 -7.27
N ARG A 22 -17.20 6.22 -8.43
CA ARG A 22 -18.62 5.96 -8.65
C ARG A 22 -19.19 4.97 -7.63
N ASP A 23 -18.45 3.90 -7.36
CA ASP A 23 -18.87 2.81 -6.47
C ASP A 23 -18.25 2.92 -5.06
N SER A 24 -17.54 4.02 -4.77
CA SER A 24 -16.92 4.24 -3.46
C SER A 24 -17.94 4.80 -2.47
N VAL A 25 -18.01 4.21 -1.28
CA VAL A 25 -18.72 4.80 -0.13
C VAL A 25 -17.68 5.46 0.75
N TYR A 26 -17.80 6.78 0.96
CA TYR A 26 -16.92 7.52 1.84
C TYR A 26 -17.50 7.53 3.26
N ASP A 27 -16.68 7.25 4.26
CA ASP A 27 -17.10 7.20 5.66
C ASP A 27 -16.11 7.95 6.57
N GLY A 28 -16.55 8.27 7.79
CA GLY A 28 -15.71 8.89 8.82
C GLY A 28 -15.61 10.41 8.73
N PHE A 29 -16.50 11.08 8.00
CA PHE A 29 -16.53 12.54 7.84
C PHE A 29 -17.70 13.21 8.59
N GLY A 30 -18.49 12.44 9.35
CA GLY A 30 -19.63 12.93 10.12
C GLY A 30 -20.94 12.59 9.42
N ASP A 31 -21.50 13.53 8.66
CA ASP A 31 -22.70 13.26 7.83
C ASP A 31 -22.29 12.63 6.49
N ASP A 32 -21.92 11.35 6.56
CA ASP A 32 -21.43 10.60 5.40
C ASP A 32 -22.51 10.42 4.33
N VAL A 33 -23.80 10.42 4.71
CA VAL A 33 -24.91 10.33 3.76
C VAL A 33 -24.99 11.61 2.92
N ALA A 34 -25.00 12.77 3.57
CA ALA A 34 -25.02 14.05 2.85
C ALA A 34 -23.75 14.22 1.99
N LEU A 35 -22.58 13.83 2.50
CA LEU A 35 -21.34 13.85 1.74
C LEU A 35 -21.44 13.00 0.47
N ASN A 36 -21.80 11.72 0.60
CA ASN A 36 -21.88 10.82 -0.55
C ASN A 36 -22.93 11.23 -1.59
N ALA A 37 -23.99 11.93 -1.18
CA ALA A 37 -24.99 12.49 -2.07
C ALA A 37 -24.48 13.74 -2.82
N ALA A 38 -23.61 14.54 -2.20
CA ALA A 38 -23.12 15.80 -2.75
C ALA A 38 -21.85 15.65 -3.60
N ILE A 39 -21.00 14.66 -3.33
CA ILE A 39 -19.72 14.51 -4.05
C ILE A 39 -19.92 14.11 -5.51
N ARG A 40 -19.10 14.70 -6.37
CA ARG A 40 -19.07 14.33 -7.78
C ARG A 40 -18.52 12.92 -7.97
N ARG A 41 -19.19 12.16 -8.84
CA ARG A 41 -18.83 10.78 -9.21
C ARG A 41 -18.10 10.75 -10.55
N TYR A 42 -16.98 10.06 -10.60
CA TYR A 42 -16.13 9.89 -11.76
C TYR A 42 -15.95 8.40 -12.06
N ASP A 43 -16.00 8.06 -13.35
CA ASP A 43 -15.59 6.75 -13.84
C ASP A 43 -14.08 6.71 -14.02
N ALA A 44 -13.51 5.53 -13.82
CA ALA A 44 -12.15 5.26 -14.26
C ALA A 44 -12.11 5.18 -15.79
N VAL A 45 -11.01 5.63 -16.38
CA VAL A 45 -10.79 5.54 -17.82
C VAL A 45 -10.42 4.09 -18.20
N PRO A 46 -11.19 3.39 -19.05
CA PRO A 46 -11.01 1.95 -19.27
C PRO A 46 -9.63 1.54 -19.80
N HIS A 47 -9.05 2.30 -20.74
CA HIS A 47 -7.70 2.01 -21.23
C HIS A 47 -6.61 2.32 -20.20
N ALA A 48 -6.79 3.34 -19.36
CA ALA A 48 -5.88 3.63 -18.27
C ALA A 48 -5.90 2.51 -17.20
N GLN A 49 -7.08 1.94 -16.94
CA GLN A 49 -7.19 0.74 -16.11
C GLN A 49 -6.46 -0.46 -16.70
N ALA A 50 -6.57 -0.66 -18.02
CA ALA A 50 -5.85 -1.73 -18.70
C ALA A 50 -4.34 -1.55 -18.56
N TYR A 51 -3.83 -0.33 -18.79
CA TYR A 51 -2.43 0.02 -18.56
C TYR A 51 -1.97 -0.32 -17.13
N LEU A 52 -2.76 0.05 -16.10
CA LEU A 52 -2.40 -0.25 -14.71
C LEU A 52 -2.35 -1.75 -14.43
N ARG A 53 -3.30 -2.53 -14.96
CA ARG A 53 -3.31 -4.00 -14.82
C ARG A 53 -2.11 -4.66 -15.50
N GLU A 54 -1.64 -4.11 -16.62
CA GLU A 54 -0.50 -4.64 -17.36
C GLU A 54 0.83 -4.28 -16.68
N HIS A 55 0.98 -3.05 -16.21
CA HIS A 55 2.28 -2.52 -15.78
C HIS A 55 2.50 -2.42 -14.27
N ALA A 56 1.43 -2.43 -13.47
CA ALA A 56 1.52 -2.20 -12.02
C ALA A 56 0.58 -3.11 -11.21
N SER A 57 0.31 -4.32 -11.72
CA SER A 57 -0.46 -5.31 -10.97
C SER A 57 0.28 -5.77 -9.72
N LEU A 58 -0.36 -5.63 -8.56
CA LEU A 58 0.14 -6.13 -7.28
C LEU A 58 -0.35 -7.55 -7.06
N SER A 59 0.50 -8.52 -7.37
CA SER A 59 0.15 -9.96 -7.31
C SER A 59 0.07 -10.54 -5.90
N GLY A 60 0.68 -9.89 -4.91
CA GLY A 60 0.81 -10.44 -3.55
C GLY A 60 1.71 -11.67 -3.45
N ARG A 61 2.36 -12.11 -4.53
CA ARG A 61 3.19 -13.30 -4.54
C ARG A 61 4.59 -13.02 -3.99
N ALA A 62 4.75 -13.12 -2.67
CA ALA A 62 6.06 -13.16 -2.03
C ALA A 62 6.70 -14.54 -2.28
N LEU A 63 7.73 -14.61 -3.14
CA LEU A 63 8.42 -15.87 -3.51
C LEU A 63 9.52 -16.28 -2.51
N LYS A 64 9.83 -15.39 -1.57
CA LYS A 64 10.85 -15.53 -0.55
C LYS A 64 10.31 -14.90 0.75
N PRO A 65 10.88 -15.27 1.90
CA PRO A 65 10.60 -14.62 3.16
C PRO A 65 10.80 -13.10 3.06
N VAL A 66 9.82 -12.34 3.56
CA VAL A 66 9.81 -10.87 3.61
C VAL A 66 9.52 -10.42 5.04
N VAL A 67 10.33 -9.48 5.53
CA VAL A 67 10.07 -8.75 6.77
C VAL A 67 9.76 -7.29 6.44
N ILE A 68 8.67 -6.77 7.00
CA ILE A 68 8.29 -5.36 6.87
C ILE A 68 8.47 -4.67 8.23
N GLN A 69 9.41 -3.73 8.29
CA GLN A 69 9.55 -2.76 9.38
C GLN A 69 9.17 -1.38 8.85
N ALA A 70 8.19 -0.73 9.48
CA ALA A 70 7.76 0.62 9.11
C ALA A 70 8.09 1.62 10.21
N ASN A 71 8.23 2.89 9.84
CA ASN A 71 8.17 3.97 10.81
C ASN A 71 6.70 4.19 11.25
N LEU A 72 6.47 4.48 12.54
CA LEU A 72 5.11 4.70 13.05
C LEU A 72 4.49 5.96 12.44
N ASP A 73 5.25 7.06 12.46
CA ASP A 73 4.84 8.34 11.89
C ASP A 73 5.70 8.68 10.67
N ASP A 74 5.45 8.01 9.53
CA ASP A 74 6.12 8.28 8.26
C ASP A 74 5.28 9.24 7.38
N PRO A 75 5.80 10.44 7.05
CA PRO A 75 5.07 11.41 6.22
C PRO A 75 5.02 11.04 4.71
N THR A 76 5.79 10.02 4.30
CA THR A 76 5.97 9.59 2.92
C THR A 76 5.31 8.24 2.64
N VAL A 77 5.41 7.29 3.59
CA VAL A 77 4.89 5.92 3.49
C VAL A 77 3.87 5.67 4.61
N PRO A 78 2.60 6.07 4.44
CA PRO A 78 1.60 5.92 5.48
C PRO A 78 1.36 4.46 5.89
N ALA A 79 1.02 4.27 7.16
CA ALA A 79 0.85 2.95 7.79
C ALA A 79 -0.08 1.98 7.03
N HIS A 80 -1.05 2.48 6.27
CA HIS A 80 -1.97 1.63 5.52
C HIS A 80 -1.27 0.84 4.39
N PHE A 81 -0.12 1.27 3.87
CA PHE A 81 0.61 0.54 2.84
C PHE A 81 1.16 -0.79 3.35
N THR A 82 1.71 -0.82 4.56
CA THR A 82 2.14 -2.05 5.23
C THR A 82 1.00 -3.05 5.36
N ARG A 83 -0.17 -2.59 5.84
CA ARG A 83 -1.38 -3.41 5.92
C ARG A 83 -1.80 -3.96 4.54
N ARG A 84 -1.80 -3.11 3.50
CA ARG A 84 -2.18 -3.50 2.14
C ARG A 84 -1.24 -4.56 1.55
N TYR A 85 0.06 -4.52 1.86
CA TYR A 85 0.99 -5.56 1.44
C TYR A 85 0.62 -6.91 2.05
N ALA A 86 0.41 -6.96 3.37
CA ALA A 86 0.03 -8.19 4.07
C ALA A 86 -1.32 -8.74 3.58
N GLU A 87 -2.32 -7.87 3.37
CA GLU A 87 -3.62 -8.26 2.79
C GLU A 87 -3.48 -8.87 1.39
N LYS A 88 -2.58 -8.33 0.55
CA LYS A 88 -2.31 -8.88 -0.79
C LYS A 88 -1.62 -10.23 -0.71
N ALA A 89 -0.66 -10.40 0.19
CA ALA A 89 0.00 -11.69 0.41
C ALA A 89 -0.97 -12.75 0.90
N LEU A 90 -1.84 -12.40 1.87
CA LEU A 90 -2.90 -13.28 2.35
C LEU A 90 -3.86 -13.68 1.22
N ALA A 91 -4.34 -12.72 0.42
CA ALA A 91 -5.21 -13.01 -0.71
C ALA A 91 -4.56 -13.92 -1.77
N ALA A 92 -3.23 -13.93 -1.86
CA ALA A 92 -2.44 -14.81 -2.73
C ALA A 92 -2.04 -16.14 -2.08
N GLY A 93 -2.43 -16.40 -0.83
CA GLY A 93 -2.01 -17.59 -0.07
C GLY A 93 -0.52 -17.60 0.28
N GLN A 94 0.09 -16.43 0.43
CA GLN A 94 1.50 -16.21 0.74
C GLN A 94 1.68 -15.48 2.08
N ASP A 95 0.67 -15.49 2.96
CA ASP A 95 0.73 -14.86 4.27
C ASP A 95 1.89 -15.38 5.12
N LYS A 96 2.19 -16.68 5.05
CA LYS A 96 3.34 -17.28 5.74
C LYS A 96 4.69 -16.71 5.29
N GLN A 97 4.79 -16.18 4.07
CA GLN A 97 6.05 -15.59 3.58
C GLN A 97 6.25 -14.16 4.07
N VAL A 98 5.25 -13.52 4.70
CA VAL A 98 5.30 -12.10 5.05
C VAL A 98 5.14 -11.90 6.55
N LEU A 99 6.21 -11.46 7.20
CA LEU A 99 6.21 -11.04 8.60
C LEU A 99 6.19 -9.51 8.68
N THR A 100 5.18 -8.95 9.35
CA THR A 100 5.12 -7.50 9.64
C THR A 100 5.48 -7.27 11.10
N LEU A 101 6.52 -6.45 11.33
CA LEU A 101 6.93 -6.05 12.67
C LEU A 101 6.09 -4.84 13.14
N PRO A 102 5.94 -4.64 14.47
CA PRO A 102 5.34 -3.42 14.99
C PRO A 102 6.08 -2.17 14.47
N PRO A 103 5.36 -1.12 14.03
CA PRO A 103 5.99 0.09 13.55
C PRO A 103 6.67 0.85 14.71
N ILE A 104 7.78 1.55 14.43
CA ILE A 104 8.61 2.22 15.44
C ILE A 104 9.07 3.60 14.97
N GLY A 105 9.31 4.52 15.92
CA GLY A 105 9.93 5.82 15.62
C GLY A 105 9.14 6.70 14.66
N THR A 106 9.73 7.83 14.27
CA THR A 106 9.09 8.86 13.44
C THR A 106 10.03 9.29 12.30
N GLY A 107 9.47 9.78 11.20
CA GLY A 107 10.23 10.18 10.02
C GLY A 107 10.18 9.13 8.91
N HIS A 108 11.10 9.23 7.95
CA HIS A 108 11.10 8.40 6.75
C HIS A 108 12.41 7.64 6.61
N CYS A 109 12.35 6.31 6.76
CA CYS A 109 13.52 5.44 6.86
C CYS A 109 14.47 5.84 8.00
N ALA A 110 13.93 6.47 9.04
CA ALA A 110 14.69 6.97 10.19
C ALA A 110 14.87 5.86 11.24
N PHE A 111 15.50 4.76 10.83
CA PHE A 111 15.79 3.62 11.69
C PHE A 111 17.18 3.75 12.30
N ALA A 112 17.30 3.47 13.59
CA ALA A 112 18.62 3.31 14.19
C ALA A 112 19.25 2.01 13.69
N PRO A 113 20.60 1.89 13.65
CA PRO A 113 21.27 0.67 13.22
C PRO A 113 20.75 -0.60 13.94
N GLU A 114 20.50 -0.50 15.24
CA GLU A 114 19.95 -1.58 16.05
C GLU A 114 18.53 -2.01 15.63
N ASP A 115 17.73 -1.11 15.05
CA ASP A 115 16.41 -1.44 14.53
C ASP A 115 16.54 -2.27 13.24
N VAL A 116 17.50 -1.90 12.39
CA VAL A 116 17.82 -2.61 11.15
C VAL A 116 18.35 -4.01 11.48
N ASP A 117 19.25 -4.12 12.45
CA ASP A 117 19.79 -5.41 12.90
C ASP A 117 18.69 -6.34 13.44
N ARG A 118 17.73 -5.79 14.20
CA ARG A 118 16.57 -6.56 14.68
C ARG A 118 15.68 -7.02 13.52
N ALA A 119 15.39 -6.14 12.56
CA ALA A 119 14.59 -6.51 11.39
C ALA A 119 15.28 -7.58 10.52
N PHE A 120 16.60 -7.49 10.35
CA PHE A 120 17.38 -8.49 9.64
C PHE A 120 17.43 -9.82 10.39
N THR A 121 17.61 -9.80 11.71
CA THR A 121 17.57 -11.01 12.55
C THR A 121 16.21 -11.71 12.41
N ALA A 122 15.11 -10.94 12.44
CA ALA A 122 13.77 -11.49 12.22
C ALA A 122 13.63 -12.12 10.83
N LEU A 123 14.26 -11.55 9.80
CA LEU A 123 14.24 -12.10 8.44
C LEU A 123 14.97 -13.45 8.37
N VAL A 124 16.15 -13.56 8.99
CA VAL A 124 16.90 -14.82 9.04
C VAL A 124 16.09 -15.90 9.73
N GLN A 125 15.54 -15.61 10.91
CA GLN A 125 14.69 -16.55 11.66
C GLN A 125 13.44 -16.96 10.87
N HIS A 126 12.80 -16.00 10.21
CA HIS A 126 11.61 -16.25 9.38
C HIS A 126 11.94 -17.17 8.21
N ALA A 127 13.11 -16.99 7.57
CA ALA A 127 13.57 -17.82 6.47
C ALA A 127 13.97 -19.24 6.89
N GLU A 128 14.35 -19.45 8.15
CA GLU A 128 14.70 -20.76 8.72
C GLU A 128 13.50 -21.52 9.27
N SER A 129 12.33 -20.88 9.39
CA SER A 129 11.12 -21.46 9.98
C SER A 129 10.22 -22.21 8.97
N ASP A 130 10.65 -22.34 7.71
CA ASP A 130 9.98 -23.11 6.63
C ASP A 130 10.46 -24.59 6.59
#